data_AF-A0A0C3NS82-F1
#
_entry.id   AF-A0A0C3NS82-F1
#
_cell.length_a   1.000
_cell.length_b   1.000
_cell.length_c   1.000
_cell.angle_alpha   90.00
_cell.angle_beta   90.00
_cell.angle_gamma   90.00
#
_symmetry.space_group_name_H-M   'P 1'
#
loop_
_entity.id
_entity.type
_entity.pdbx_description
1 polymer ?
#
loop_
_entity_poly.entity_id
_entity_poly.type
_entity_poly.pdbx_seq_one_letter_code
_entity_poly.pdbx_strand_id
1 'polypeptide(L)'
;MLDVFVALSLLVIGSFAGTSSNNTGCLCTFGQPCWPTEDQFAELESQVSQPLIYPVPSASPCYPATDPSGNCTQVAQEWVDGSWRSSMPGSMEAPNFESFIFKNGTISACYLNTSLGASCEQGNVPVIGVDARTPQDIQAAINFALQYDLKLVVKNTGHDFLGRSAGRGAFVVWTHNMKSITYDAQFTPQGAPANETYQALTVGAGVQWYEAYATANQNGRMMVGGLSLGGSVGAGGGWLQGGGHSALSPTYGLGVDNAIEISVVTSTGAYLTVNNNQYSDLFWALRGGGGGTFGIVTSVTYRTYQQLPVVMYYVQANVTNATVMKELIGGVLRLQPNLTDEGWGGYGSFGNDSMDFFGIIPNVSTTAANISTQPLTDYLLGLEVQGVSSVAGFYAFDSWYEWYTYLWSEAGQNGVNIMFTSRLLSRDTLANRYSDVAEILYDCQASFDMIAGGKVSQIDPDSAGVNPAWRNAIVETTCGVSWQEGATAEEIAGLTDQLKVWIKDTYDLTPQDGAYFNEASLYEIDWQYTFFGSHYTKLKEIKDKYDPYRLFVVAEGVGSEDWNEELTCRC
;
A
#
# COMPACT_ATOMS: atom_id res chain seq x y z
N MET A 1 -50.22 19.59 -15.35
CA MET A 1 -50.12 19.43 -13.89
C MET A 1 -49.34 18.15 -13.66
N LEU A 2 -48.05 18.12 -13.32
CA LEU A 2 -47.06 19.08 -12.82
C LEU A 2 -45.76 18.86 -13.64
N ASP A 3 -45.18 19.91 -14.22
CA ASP A 3 -43.96 20.61 -13.76
C ASP A 3 -42.65 19.81 -13.93
N VAL A 4 -42.05 19.95 -15.12
CA VAL A 4 -40.64 19.64 -15.40
C VAL A 4 -39.87 20.95 -15.26
N PHE A 5 -39.19 21.14 -14.12
CA PHE A 5 -38.22 22.22 -13.96
C PHE A 5 -36.83 21.72 -14.40
N VAL A 6 -36.40 22.23 -15.55
CA VAL A 6 -35.01 22.24 -15.99
C VAL A 6 -34.26 23.24 -15.11
N ALA A 7 -33.36 22.76 -14.25
CA ALA A 7 -32.38 23.61 -13.59
C ALA A 7 -31.07 23.54 -14.40
N LEU A 8 -30.87 24.55 -15.25
CA LEU A 8 -29.56 24.86 -15.84
C LEU A 8 -28.67 25.39 -14.72
N SER A 9 -27.72 24.57 -14.26
CA SER A 9 -26.65 25.05 -13.38
C SER A 9 -25.61 25.79 -14.22
N LEU A 10 -25.53 27.11 -14.01
CA LEU A 10 -24.52 27.98 -14.58
C LEU A 10 -23.13 27.54 -14.11
N LEU A 11 -22.32 27.03 -15.04
CA LEU A 11 -20.87 26.96 -14.89
C LEU A 11 -20.35 28.40 -14.77
N VAL A 12 -20.03 28.82 -13.56
CA VAL A 12 -19.14 29.97 -13.33
C VAL A 12 -17.73 29.44 -13.55
N ILE A 13 -17.25 29.53 -14.79
CA ILE A 13 -15.82 29.43 -15.08
C ILE A 13 -15.19 30.73 -14.57
N GLY A 14 -14.85 30.75 -13.29
CA GLY A 14 -13.99 31.77 -12.73
C GLY A 14 -12.59 31.58 -13.28
N SER A 15 -12.27 32.28 -14.36
CA SER A 15 -10.89 32.43 -14.82
C SER A 15 -10.13 33.29 -13.81
N PHE A 16 -9.60 32.67 -12.75
CA PHE A 16 -8.59 33.31 -11.93
C PHE A 16 -7.26 33.25 -12.67
N ALA A 17 -7.00 34.29 -13.46
CA ALA A 17 -5.63 34.65 -13.83
C ALA A 17 -4.95 35.22 -12.57
N GLY A 18 -4.60 34.33 -11.64
CA GLY A 18 -3.66 34.65 -10.58
C GLY A 18 -2.30 34.90 -11.22
N THR A 19 -1.77 36.09 -11.07
CA THR A 19 -0.39 36.39 -11.43
C THR A 19 0.53 35.54 -10.56
N SER A 20 1.04 34.44 -11.12
CA SER A 20 2.04 33.56 -10.49
C SER A 20 3.30 34.37 -10.20
N SER A 21 3.46 34.83 -8.96
CA SER A 21 4.71 35.42 -8.50
C SER A 21 5.70 34.30 -8.16
N ASN A 22 6.79 34.25 -8.93
CA ASN A 22 7.92 33.32 -8.88
C ASN A 22 7.73 31.94 -9.55
N ASN A 23 7.86 31.97 -10.87
CA ASN A 23 8.12 30.85 -11.76
C ASN A 23 9.52 30.23 -11.49
N THR A 24 9.73 29.63 -10.30
CA THR A 24 10.95 28.88 -9.98
C THR A 24 10.82 27.39 -10.28
N GLY A 25 9.61 26.91 -10.61
CA GLY A 25 9.35 25.48 -10.77
C GLY A 25 9.40 24.70 -9.45
N CYS A 26 9.45 25.39 -8.31
CA CYS A 26 9.51 24.76 -6.98
C CYS A 26 8.21 24.93 -6.18
N LEU A 27 7.86 23.89 -5.44
CA LEU A 27 6.78 23.86 -4.47
C LEU A 27 7.21 24.54 -3.16
N CYS A 28 6.28 25.28 -2.56
CA CYS A 28 6.43 25.93 -1.28
C CYS A 28 6.30 24.94 -0.12
N THR A 29 7.25 25.03 0.83
CA THR A 29 7.26 24.23 2.06
C THR A 29 7.29 25.13 3.29
N PHE A 30 6.87 24.59 4.43
CA PHE A 30 6.85 25.31 5.71
C PHE A 30 8.18 26.03 6.02
N GLY A 31 8.09 27.26 6.50
CA GLY A 31 9.23 28.12 6.85
C GLY A 31 9.81 28.91 5.68
N GLN A 32 9.34 28.70 4.44
CA GLN A 32 9.73 29.52 3.29
C GLN A 32 8.90 30.81 3.19
N PRO A 33 9.42 31.88 2.55
CA PRO A 33 8.67 33.14 2.40
C PRO A 33 7.36 33.06 1.61
N CYS A 34 7.21 32.04 0.77
CA CYS A 34 5.98 31.77 0.01
C CYS A 34 4.88 31.11 0.86
N TRP A 35 5.19 30.66 2.08
CA TRP A 35 4.27 29.88 2.90
C TRP A 35 3.07 30.74 3.30
N PRO A 36 1.83 30.21 3.24
CA PRO A 36 0.65 31.00 3.52
C PRO A 36 0.63 31.56 4.94
N THR A 37 0.04 32.74 5.09
CA THR A 37 -0.17 33.38 6.40
C THR A 37 -1.31 32.73 7.17
N GLU A 38 -1.42 33.03 8.46
CA GLU A 38 -2.53 32.58 9.30
C GLU A 38 -3.90 33.02 8.73
N ASP A 39 -4.03 34.25 8.22
CA ASP A 39 -5.27 34.74 7.60
C ASP A 39 -5.63 33.94 6.34
N GLN A 40 -4.64 33.52 5.54
CA GLN A 40 -4.87 32.71 4.34
C GLN A 40 -5.30 31.28 4.71
N PHE A 41 -4.72 30.69 5.76
CA PHE A 41 -5.19 29.41 6.28
C PHE A 41 -6.59 29.53 6.90
N ALA A 42 -6.93 30.64 7.56
CA ALA A 42 -8.27 30.89 8.07
C ALA A 42 -9.31 30.99 6.93
N GLU A 43 -8.93 31.51 5.76
CA GLU A 43 -9.77 31.49 4.57
C GLU A 43 -10.04 30.06 4.10
N LEU A 44 -9.01 29.20 4.01
CA LEU A 44 -9.19 27.78 3.71
C LEU A 44 -10.09 27.09 4.75
N GLU A 45 -9.85 27.34 6.03
CA GLU A 45 -10.63 26.76 7.13
C GLU A 45 -12.12 27.08 6.99
N SER A 46 -12.47 28.26 6.48
CA SER A 46 -13.87 28.64 6.22
C SER A 46 -14.55 27.87 5.07
N GLN A 47 -13.77 27.17 4.23
CA GLN A 47 -14.25 26.44 3.05
C GLN A 47 -14.33 24.92 3.27
N VAL A 48 -13.75 24.41 4.36
CA VAL A 48 -13.73 22.98 4.70
C VAL A 48 -14.70 22.67 5.83
N SER A 49 -15.10 21.40 5.91
CA SER A 49 -16.11 20.93 6.86
C SER A 49 -15.59 20.72 8.29
N GLN A 50 -14.28 20.65 8.48
CA GLN A 50 -13.60 20.45 9.76
C GLN A 50 -12.52 21.53 9.97
N PRO A 51 -12.19 21.89 11.22
CA PRO A 51 -11.01 22.70 11.49
C PRO A 51 -9.75 22.12 10.85
N LEU A 52 -8.79 22.98 10.51
CA LEU A 52 -7.50 22.52 9.99
C LEU A 52 -6.80 21.66 11.04
N ILE A 53 -6.15 20.60 10.58
CA ILE A 53 -5.34 19.72 11.43
C ILE A 53 -3.89 20.20 11.46
N TYR A 54 -3.23 20.01 12.60
CA TYR A 54 -1.82 20.34 12.81
C TYR A 54 -1.08 19.07 13.25
N PRO A 55 -0.66 18.23 12.30
CA PRO A 55 -0.08 16.94 12.64
C PRO A 55 1.23 17.09 13.42
N VAL A 56 1.38 16.26 14.45
CA VAL A 56 2.58 16.18 15.28
C VAL A 56 3.09 14.72 15.31
N PRO A 57 4.39 14.49 15.53
CA PRO A 57 4.94 13.14 15.63
C PRO A 57 4.23 12.28 16.68
N SER A 58 4.10 10.98 16.42
CA SER A 58 3.30 10.05 17.23
C SER A 58 3.73 9.97 18.69
N ALA A 59 5.03 10.17 18.94
CA ALA A 59 5.61 10.16 20.28
C ALA A 59 5.57 11.52 20.99
N SER A 60 5.06 12.59 20.38
CA SER A 60 5.03 13.93 20.99
C SER A 60 4.35 14.01 22.37
N PRO A 61 3.31 13.22 22.69
CA PRO A 61 2.73 13.22 24.04
C PRO A 61 3.70 12.80 25.14
N CYS A 62 4.81 12.12 24.79
CA CYS A 62 5.87 11.75 25.72
C CYS A 62 6.84 12.90 26.06
N TYR A 63 6.67 14.08 25.44
CA TYR A 63 7.60 15.20 25.57
C TYR A 63 6.96 16.45 26.19
N PRO A 64 7.75 17.26 26.93
CA PRO A 64 9.13 16.97 27.36
C PRO A 64 9.21 15.77 28.32
N ALA A 65 10.29 14.99 28.27
CA ALA A 65 10.41 13.73 29.00
C ALA A 65 10.23 13.85 30.53
N THR A 66 10.50 15.04 31.09
CA THR A 66 10.36 15.34 32.52
C THR A 66 8.93 15.69 32.93
N ASP A 67 8.10 16.13 31.98
CA ASP A 67 6.72 16.55 32.20
C ASP A 67 5.91 16.32 30.91
N PRO A 68 5.57 15.05 30.58
CA PRO A 68 4.96 14.70 29.31
C PRO A 68 3.66 15.48 29.06
N SER A 69 3.53 16.06 27.87
CA SER A 69 2.36 16.85 27.48
C SER A 69 1.06 16.02 27.33
N GLY A 70 1.17 14.70 27.22
CA GLY A 70 0.03 13.80 27.16
C GLY A 70 0.31 12.41 27.74
N ASN A 71 -0.50 11.43 27.35
CA ASN A 71 -0.46 10.10 27.93
C ASN A 71 0.61 9.21 27.29
N CYS A 72 1.87 9.40 27.67
CA CYS A 72 2.98 8.59 27.15
C CYS A 72 2.82 7.08 27.39
N THR A 73 2.20 6.69 28.50
CA THR A 73 1.92 5.28 28.81
C THR A 73 1.02 4.64 27.76
N GLN A 74 -0.03 5.37 27.33
CA GLN A 74 -0.91 4.90 26.26
C GLN A 74 -0.16 4.81 24.92
N VAL A 75 0.61 5.85 24.57
CA VAL A 75 1.45 5.84 23.35
C VAL A 75 2.34 4.59 23.32
N ALA A 76 2.99 4.25 24.43
CA ALA A 76 3.84 3.06 24.52
C ALA A 76 3.05 1.74 24.41
N GLN A 77 1.82 1.69 24.92
CA GLN A 77 0.96 0.50 24.85
C GLN A 77 0.39 0.27 23.44
N GLU A 78 0.02 1.34 22.75
CA GLU A 78 -0.65 1.29 21.44
C GLU A 78 0.34 1.44 20.27
N TRP A 79 1.64 1.61 20.55
CA TRP A 79 2.66 1.95 19.55
C TRP A 79 2.65 1.06 18.31
N VAL A 80 2.42 -0.24 18.51
CA VAL A 80 2.44 -1.28 17.46
C VAL A 80 1.04 -1.57 16.87
N ASP A 81 0.00 -0.91 17.37
CA ASP A 81 -1.37 -1.04 16.88
C ASP A 81 -1.58 -0.11 15.68
N GLY A 82 -1.74 -0.71 14.50
CA GLY A 82 -1.90 0.07 13.28
C GLY A 82 -3.24 0.83 13.20
N SER A 83 -4.30 0.34 13.85
CA SER A 83 -5.56 1.10 13.94
C SER A 83 -5.37 2.37 14.78
N TRP A 84 -4.63 2.25 15.89
CA TRP A 84 -4.26 3.42 16.68
C TRP A 84 -3.35 4.38 15.90
N ARG A 85 -2.28 3.87 15.27
CA ARG A 85 -1.35 4.68 14.48
C ARG A 85 -2.07 5.43 13.36
N SER A 86 -2.86 4.72 12.54
CA SER A 86 -3.58 5.31 11.42
C SER A 86 -4.65 6.33 11.82
N SER A 87 -5.15 6.29 13.07
CA SER A 87 -6.08 7.29 13.61
C SER A 87 -5.43 8.65 13.89
N MET A 88 -4.11 8.75 13.83
CA MET A 88 -3.38 9.99 14.06
C MET A 88 -2.89 10.60 12.74
N PRO A 89 -3.16 11.90 12.49
CA PRO A 89 -2.76 12.55 11.24
C PRO A 89 -1.23 12.64 11.08
N GLY A 90 -0.46 12.62 12.17
CA GLY A 90 1.01 12.72 12.12
C GLY A 90 1.77 11.39 12.07
N SER A 91 1.09 10.25 12.27
CA SER A 91 1.74 8.94 12.40
C SER A 91 2.03 8.24 11.07
N MET A 92 3.12 7.49 11.00
CA MET A 92 3.33 6.48 9.95
C MET A 92 3.44 5.12 10.61
N GLU A 93 3.02 4.06 9.92
CA GLU A 93 3.12 2.69 10.45
C GLU A 93 4.58 2.26 10.59
N ALA A 94 5.45 2.78 9.72
CA ALA A 94 6.90 2.69 9.82
C ALA A 94 7.49 4.05 10.29
N PRO A 95 7.89 4.19 11.58
CA PRO A 95 8.30 5.47 12.16
C PRO A 95 9.54 6.12 11.52
N ASN A 96 10.33 5.38 10.75
CA ASN A 96 11.44 5.96 10.00
C ASN A 96 10.95 7.03 9.00
N PHE A 97 9.71 6.92 8.51
CA PHE A 97 9.08 7.95 7.66
C PHE A 97 8.46 9.11 8.44
N GLU A 98 8.44 9.06 9.78
CA GLU A 98 8.20 10.25 10.62
C GLU A 98 9.50 11.04 10.82
N SER A 99 10.66 10.39 10.74
CA SER A 99 11.99 11.01 10.92
C SER A 99 12.59 11.55 9.62
N PHE A 100 13.60 12.41 9.73
CA PHE A 100 14.37 12.94 8.61
C PHE A 100 15.87 12.95 8.92
N ILE A 101 16.69 12.39 8.02
CA ILE A 101 18.15 12.39 8.14
C ILE A 101 18.73 13.52 7.28
N PHE A 102 19.45 14.45 7.90
CA PHE A 102 20.11 15.55 7.18
C PHE A 102 21.42 15.09 6.54
N LYS A 103 21.86 15.82 5.49
CA LYS A 103 23.13 15.57 4.78
C LYS A 103 24.39 15.62 5.69
N ASN A 104 24.29 16.26 6.85
CA ASN A 104 25.36 16.30 7.86
C ASN A 104 25.33 15.11 8.85
N GLY A 105 24.42 14.15 8.68
CA GLY A 105 24.26 12.98 9.53
C GLY A 105 23.42 13.19 10.80
N THR A 106 22.94 14.40 11.07
CA THR A 106 21.98 14.62 12.17
C THR A 106 20.59 14.11 11.81
N ILE A 107 19.83 13.64 12.79
CA ILE A 107 18.49 13.08 12.59
C ILE A 107 17.46 13.93 13.32
N SER A 108 16.47 14.41 12.58
CA SER A 108 15.26 15.06 13.10
C SER A 108 14.20 13.98 13.35
N ALA A 109 13.93 13.65 14.61
CA ALA A 109 13.01 12.59 14.98
C ALA A 109 12.32 12.90 16.31
N CYS A 110 11.27 12.13 16.61
CA CYS A 110 10.61 12.13 17.91
C CYS A 110 10.48 10.68 18.38
N TYR A 111 11.43 10.24 19.21
CA TYR A 111 11.53 8.85 19.63
C TYR A 111 10.55 8.52 20.76
N LEU A 112 9.99 7.31 20.76
CA LEU A 112 9.23 6.79 21.89
C LEU A 112 10.14 6.60 23.12
N ASN A 113 11.37 6.12 22.92
CA ASN A 113 12.37 5.98 23.96
C ASN A 113 12.96 7.34 24.38
N THR A 114 12.26 8.01 25.30
CA THR A 114 12.68 9.31 25.84
C THR A 114 14.02 9.26 26.60
N SER A 115 14.50 8.07 26.98
CA SER A 115 15.78 7.90 27.68
C SER A 115 16.99 8.20 26.78
N LEU A 116 16.79 8.30 25.46
CA LEU A 116 17.83 8.70 24.50
C LEU A 116 18.27 10.17 24.67
N GLY A 117 17.51 10.98 25.42
CA GLY A 117 17.86 12.38 25.70
C GLY A 117 17.73 13.32 24.49
N ALA A 118 17.15 12.85 23.38
CA ALA A 118 16.82 13.66 22.22
C ALA A 118 15.57 14.52 22.48
N SER A 119 15.47 15.68 21.82
CA SER A 119 14.22 16.43 21.74
C SER A 119 13.27 15.80 20.72
N CYS A 120 11.96 15.97 20.92
CA CYS A 120 10.97 15.62 19.91
C CYS A 120 10.94 16.68 18.80
N GLU A 121 11.32 16.29 17.60
CA GLU A 121 11.31 17.14 16.41
C GLU A 121 10.31 16.67 15.35
N GLN A 122 9.89 17.58 14.46
CA GLN A 122 8.86 17.34 13.45
C GLN A 122 9.25 16.28 12.41
N GLY A 123 10.53 16.14 12.07
CA GLY A 123 10.98 15.20 11.03
C GLY A 123 10.31 15.40 9.68
N ASN A 124 9.69 14.35 9.16
CA ASN A 124 8.94 14.29 7.90
C ASN A 124 7.41 14.43 8.09
N VAL A 125 6.94 14.62 9.32
CA VAL A 125 5.52 14.77 9.62
C VAL A 125 5.01 16.11 9.04
N PRO A 126 3.94 16.12 8.22
CA PRO A 126 3.34 17.35 7.70
C PRO A 126 2.92 18.30 8.82
N VAL A 127 2.91 19.61 8.56
CA VAL A 127 2.76 20.62 9.64
C VAL A 127 1.34 21.15 9.79
N ILE A 128 0.55 21.11 8.72
CA ILE A 128 -0.84 21.56 8.68
C ILE A 128 -1.55 20.86 7.53
N GLY A 129 -2.87 20.71 7.62
CA GLY A 129 -3.64 20.08 6.57
C GLY A 129 -5.14 20.12 6.78
N VAL A 130 -5.84 19.42 5.89
CA VAL A 130 -7.30 19.26 5.90
C VAL A 130 -7.65 17.83 6.31
N ASP A 131 -8.50 17.71 7.33
CA ASP A 131 -9.21 16.46 7.64
C ASP A 131 -10.42 16.33 6.72
N ALA A 132 -10.22 15.64 5.59
CA ALA A 132 -11.22 15.54 4.55
C ALA A 132 -12.36 14.59 4.96
N ARG A 133 -13.59 15.09 4.93
CA ARG A 133 -14.81 14.31 5.16
C ARG A 133 -15.67 14.18 3.91
N THR A 134 -15.48 15.08 2.95
CA THR A 134 -16.27 15.20 1.72
C THR A 134 -15.38 15.46 0.50
N PRO A 135 -15.86 15.19 -0.72
CA PRO A 135 -15.16 15.61 -1.93
C PRO A 135 -14.89 17.13 -1.98
N GLN A 136 -15.78 17.94 -1.39
CA GLN A 136 -15.64 19.40 -1.36
C GLN A 136 -14.44 19.85 -0.52
N ASP A 137 -14.16 19.17 0.60
CA ASP A 137 -12.98 19.45 1.43
C ASP A 137 -11.69 19.25 0.62
N ILE A 138 -11.66 18.17 -0.17
CA ILE A 138 -10.53 17.83 -1.05
C ILE A 138 -10.40 18.88 -2.17
N GLN A 139 -11.50 19.32 -2.77
CA GLN A 139 -11.49 20.37 -3.80
C GLN A 139 -10.94 21.70 -3.23
N ALA A 140 -11.39 22.10 -2.03
CA ALA A 140 -10.88 23.29 -1.36
C ALA A 140 -9.38 23.18 -1.06
N ALA A 141 -8.93 22.03 -0.55
CA ALA A 141 -7.51 21.77 -0.28
C ALA A 141 -6.64 21.81 -1.54
N ILE A 142 -7.10 21.22 -2.65
CA ILE A 142 -6.41 21.23 -3.95
C ILE A 142 -6.29 22.66 -4.48
N ASN A 143 -7.40 23.42 -4.48
CA ASN A 143 -7.40 24.79 -4.95
C ASN A 143 -6.43 25.67 -4.14
N PHE A 144 -6.41 25.49 -2.81
CA PHE A 144 -5.48 26.19 -1.93
C PHE A 144 -4.03 25.80 -2.20
N ALA A 145 -3.74 24.50 -2.34
CA ALA A 145 -2.39 24.04 -2.64
C ALA A 145 -1.88 24.58 -3.98
N LEU A 146 -2.73 24.66 -5.00
CA LEU A 146 -2.38 25.28 -6.29
C LEU A 146 -2.18 26.78 -6.20
N GLN A 147 -3.02 27.48 -5.42
CA GLN A 147 -2.92 28.93 -5.27
C GLN A 147 -1.59 29.37 -4.65
N TYR A 148 -1.03 28.55 -3.77
CA TYR A 148 0.19 28.84 -3.01
C TYR A 148 1.37 27.92 -3.37
N ASP A 149 1.26 27.16 -4.47
CA ASP A 149 2.25 26.19 -4.95
C ASP A 149 2.73 25.22 -3.85
N LEU A 150 1.86 24.77 -2.95
CA LEU A 150 2.26 23.98 -1.78
C LEU A 150 2.74 22.57 -2.17
N LYS A 151 3.74 22.06 -1.44
CA LYS A 151 4.02 20.62 -1.43
C LYS A 151 2.86 19.88 -0.77
N LEU A 152 1.97 19.34 -1.59
CA LEU A 152 0.80 18.57 -1.15
C LEU A 152 1.16 17.11 -0.94
N VAL A 153 0.75 16.56 0.21
CA VAL A 153 0.83 15.13 0.53
C VAL A 153 -0.58 14.60 0.78
N VAL A 154 -0.87 13.40 0.28
CA VAL A 154 -2.13 12.71 0.54
C VAL A 154 -1.86 11.59 1.52
N LYS A 155 -2.57 11.58 2.64
CA LYS A 155 -2.45 10.53 3.64
C LYS A 155 -3.79 9.84 3.86
N ASN A 156 -3.76 8.51 3.77
CA ASN A 156 -4.83 7.65 4.28
C ASN A 156 -4.43 7.14 5.67
N THR A 157 -3.79 5.97 5.72
CA THR A 157 -3.47 5.26 6.97
C THR A 157 -2.03 5.48 7.46
N GLY A 158 -1.09 5.84 6.57
CA GLY A 158 0.34 5.91 6.91
C GLY A 158 1.11 4.61 6.74
N HIS A 159 0.53 3.60 6.06
CA HIS A 159 1.13 2.29 5.75
C HIS A 159 2.28 2.32 4.73
N ASP A 160 2.56 3.46 4.12
CA ASP A 160 3.46 3.50 2.96
C ASP A 160 4.92 3.22 3.31
N PHE A 161 5.52 2.22 2.68
CA PHE A 161 6.90 1.79 2.91
C PHE A 161 7.97 2.62 2.17
N LEU A 162 7.58 3.67 1.45
CA LEU A 162 8.48 4.60 0.76
C LEU A 162 8.30 6.05 1.26
N GLY A 163 7.48 6.26 2.30
CA GLY A 163 7.22 7.59 2.87
C GLY A 163 6.33 8.49 2.00
N ARG A 164 5.63 7.95 1.00
CA ARG A 164 4.83 8.71 0.02
C ARG A 164 3.58 9.38 0.61
N SER A 165 3.20 9.02 1.82
CA SER A 165 2.14 9.68 2.60
C SER A 165 2.65 10.66 3.66
N ALA A 166 3.94 11.01 3.60
CA ALA A 166 4.61 11.96 4.50
C ALA A 166 5.39 13.00 3.68
N GLY A 167 5.84 14.08 4.35
CA GLY A 167 6.68 15.07 3.70
C GLY A 167 7.06 16.22 4.63
N ARG A 168 8.37 16.43 4.82
CA ARG A 168 8.87 17.55 5.62
C ARG A 168 8.33 18.89 5.11
N GLY A 169 7.67 19.62 5.99
CA GLY A 169 7.10 20.93 5.70
C GLY A 169 5.96 20.92 4.66
N ALA A 170 5.35 19.76 4.42
CA ALA A 170 4.24 19.62 3.48
C ALA A 170 2.90 20.06 4.08
N PHE A 171 1.96 20.35 3.19
CA PHE A 171 0.53 20.49 3.47
C PHE A 171 -0.17 19.15 3.20
N VAL A 172 -0.93 18.63 4.17
CA VAL A 172 -1.54 17.29 4.07
C VAL A 172 -3.04 17.33 3.78
N VAL A 173 -3.51 16.44 2.93
CA VAL A 173 -4.93 16.06 2.83
C VAL A 173 -5.08 14.68 3.44
N TRP A 174 -5.77 14.61 4.58
CA TRP A 174 -5.95 13.37 5.34
C TRP A 174 -7.33 12.79 5.07
N THR A 175 -7.39 11.62 4.44
CA THR A 175 -8.64 10.98 3.98
C THR A 175 -9.17 9.90 4.91
N HIS A 176 -8.43 9.57 5.99
CA HIS A 176 -8.73 8.46 6.93
C HIS A 176 -10.18 8.46 7.41
N ASN A 177 -10.75 9.64 7.53
CA ASN A 177 -12.05 9.88 8.12
C ASN A 177 -13.24 9.79 7.15
N MET A 178 -12.98 9.52 5.86
CA MET A 178 -14.01 9.19 4.86
C MET A 178 -14.44 7.72 5.02
N LYS A 179 -15.21 7.43 6.07
CA LYS A 179 -15.53 6.07 6.56
C LYS A 179 -16.86 5.49 6.05
N SER A 180 -17.43 6.00 4.94
CA SER A 180 -18.70 5.48 4.43
C SER A 180 -18.56 4.05 3.90
N ILE A 181 -19.49 3.17 4.21
CA ILE A 181 -19.56 1.81 3.65
C ILE A 181 -21.00 1.53 3.23
N THR A 182 -21.21 1.03 2.01
CA THR A 182 -22.56 0.72 1.49
C THR A 182 -22.51 -0.56 0.66
N TYR A 183 -23.32 -1.54 1.04
CA TYR A 183 -23.53 -2.76 0.25
C TYR A 183 -24.72 -2.56 -0.70
N ASP A 184 -24.54 -2.96 -1.95
CA ASP A 184 -25.59 -2.99 -2.96
C ASP A 184 -25.56 -4.35 -3.68
N ALA A 185 -26.68 -5.07 -3.59
CA ALA A 185 -26.81 -6.39 -4.19
C ALA A 185 -26.99 -6.36 -5.72
N GLN A 186 -27.33 -5.21 -6.30
CA GLN A 186 -27.60 -5.00 -7.73
C GLN A 186 -26.96 -3.69 -8.24
N PHE A 187 -25.74 -3.41 -7.76
CA PHE A 187 -24.98 -2.22 -8.14
C PHE A 187 -24.80 -2.12 -9.65
N THR A 188 -25.17 -0.98 -10.23
CA THR A 188 -24.92 -0.65 -11.63
C THR A 188 -23.91 0.50 -11.68
N PRO A 189 -22.72 0.32 -12.30
CA PRO A 189 -21.76 1.41 -12.43
C PRO A 189 -22.38 2.59 -13.15
N GLN A 190 -22.00 3.81 -12.76
CA GLN A 190 -22.54 5.00 -13.39
C GLN A 190 -22.19 5.02 -14.90
N GLY A 191 -23.19 5.26 -15.74
CA GLY A 191 -23.05 5.24 -17.20
C GLY A 191 -23.08 3.84 -17.83
N ALA A 192 -23.12 2.77 -17.03
CA ALA A 192 -23.25 1.41 -17.55
C ALA A 192 -24.70 1.10 -18.02
N PRO A 193 -24.87 0.15 -18.95
CA PRO A 193 -26.18 -0.41 -19.26
C PRO A 193 -26.86 -1.03 -18.02
N ALA A 194 -28.18 -0.94 -17.92
CA ALA A 194 -28.95 -1.41 -16.75
C ALA A 194 -28.85 -2.93 -16.46
N ASN A 195 -28.34 -3.72 -17.42
CA ASN A 195 -28.10 -5.14 -17.25
C ASN A 195 -26.67 -5.48 -16.79
N GLU A 196 -25.78 -4.50 -16.69
CA GLU A 196 -24.45 -4.66 -16.11
C GLU A 196 -24.53 -4.45 -14.58
N THR A 197 -24.93 -5.50 -13.85
CA THR A 197 -25.09 -5.43 -12.39
C THR A 197 -24.10 -6.30 -11.63
N TYR A 198 -23.72 -5.85 -10.43
CA TYR A 198 -22.78 -6.51 -9.53
C TYR A 198 -23.35 -6.58 -8.11
N GLN A 199 -22.89 -7.55 -7.32
CA GLN A 199 -23.01 -7.49 -5.86
C GLN A 199 -21.76 -6.80 -5.33
N ALA A 200 -21.90 -5.59 -4.81
CA ALA A 200 -20.77 -4.71 -4.58
C ALA A 200 -20.80 -4.06 -3.20
N LEU A 201 -19.61 -3.74 -2.68
CA LEU A 201 -19.41 -2.91 -1.50
C LEU A 201 -18.69 -1.64 -1.95
N THR A 202 -19.31 -0.48 -1.70
CA THR A 202 -18.68 0.82 -1.88
C THR A 202 -18.09 1.26 -0.55
N VAL A 203 -16.80 1.56 -0.54
CA VAL A 203 -16.03 2.00 0.61
C VAL A 203 -15.49 3.40 0.37
N GLY A 204 -15.62 4.29 1.36
CA GLY A 204 -14.98 5.60 1.35
C GLY A 204 -13.44 5.46 1.45
N ALA A 205 -12.72 6.49 1.03
CA ALA A 205 -11.27 6.47 0.94
C ALA A 205 -10.57 6.07 2.24
N GLY A 206 -11.16 6.45 3.38
CA GLY A 206 -10.60 6.21 4.71
C GLY A 206 -10.91 4.83 5.30
N VAL A 207 -11.81 4.07 4.70
CA VAL A 207 -12.19 2.73 5.18
C VAL A 207 -10.98 1.80 5.14
N GLN A 208 -10.75 1.10 6.25
CA GLN A 208 -9.70 0.10 6.40
C GLN A 208 -10.28 -1.30 6.18
N TRP A 209 -9.40 -2.25 5.87
CA TRP A 209 -9.84 -3.60 5.48
C TRP A 209 -10.65 -4.31 6.56
N TYR A 210 -10.31 -4.16 7.85
CA TYR A 210 -11.09 -4.76 8.92
C TYR A 210 -12.56 -4.27 8.93
N GLU A 211 -12.80 -3.00 8.63
CA GLU A 211 -14.15 -2.40 8.57
C GLU A 211 -14.92 -2.94 7.35
N ALA A 212 -14.25 -3.03 6.19
CA ALA A 212 -14.83 -3.55 4.97
C ALA A 212 -15.20 -5.04 5.10
N TYR A 213 -14.32 -5.86 5.69
CA TYR A 213 -14.55 -7.28 5.92
C TYR A 213 -15.69 -7.54 6.89
N ALA A 214 -15.75 -6.80 8.01
CA ALA A 214 -16.85 -6.90 8.95
C ALA A 214 -18.20 -6.60 8.27
N THR A 215 -18.25 -5.56 7.45
CA THR A 215 -19.47 -5.19 6.71
C THR A 215 -19.83 -6.22 5.64
N ALA A 216 -18.85 -6.73 4.89
CA ALA A 216 -19.09 -7.78 3.90
C ALA A 216 -19.66 -9.04 4.57
N ASN A 217 -19.08 -9.47 5.68
CA ASN A 217 -19.52 -10.64 6.43
C ASN A 217 -20.97 -10.49 6.95
N GLN A 218 -21.34 -9.30 7.45
CA GLN A 218 -22.73 -9.01 7.85
C GLN A 218 -23.75 -9.17 6.71
N ASN A 219 -23.30 -9.06 5.46
CA ASN A 219 -24.11 -9.25 4.26
C ASN A 219 -23.93 -10.65 3.63
N GLY A 220 -23.27 -11.58 4.32
CA GLY A 220 -22.98 -12.92 3.80
C GLY A 220 -22.00 -12.93 2.64
N ARG A 221 -21.09 -11.95 2.60
CA ARG A 221 -20.11 -11.73 1.53
C ARG A 221 -18.67 -11.78 2.05
N MET A 222 -17.74 -12.13 1.17
CA MET A 222 -16.30 -11.93 1.32
C MET A 222 -15.74 -11.04 0.20
N MET A 223 -14.51 -10.55 0.38
CA MET A 223 -13.85 -9.64 -0.54
C MET A 223 -12.39 -10.00 -0.73
N VAL A 224 -11.85 -9.70 -1.92
CA VAL A 224 -10.41 -9.67 -2.16
C VAL A 224 -9.88 -8.38 -1.57
N GLY A 225 -9.02 -8.49 -0.56
CA GLY A 225 -8.42 -7.34 0.11
C GLY A 225 -7.10 -7.66 0.78
N GLY A 226 -6.46 -6.63 1.32
CA GLY A 226 -5.18 -6.72 2.01
C GLY A 226 -5.27 -7.36 3.38
N LEU A 227 -4.15 -7.91 3.84
CA LEU A 227 -4.01 -8.52 5.15
C LEU A 227 -2.90 -7.81 5.91
N SER A 228 -3.18 -7.49 7.16
CA SER A 228 -2.24 -6.98 8.13
C SER A 228 -2.78 -7.33 9.51
N LEU A 229 -1.93 -7.43 10.52
CA LEU A 229 -2.39 -7.50 11.90
C LEU A 229 -3.26 -6.27 12.23
N GLY A 230 -4.41 -6.51 12.85
CA GLY A 230 -5.46 -5.51 13.09
C GLY A 230 -6.20 -5.01 11.84
N GLY A 231 -5.79 -5.42 10.63
CA GLY A 231 -6.43 -5.06 9.36
C GLY A 231 -6.45 -3.56 9.03
N SER A 232 -5.45 -2.80 9.52
CA SER A 232 -5.41 -1.33 9.43
C SER A 232 -5.04 -0.78 8.04
N VAL A 233 -4.73 -1.61 7.05
CA VAL A 233 -4.47 -1.16 5.67
C VAL A 233 -5.72 -0.52 5.05
N GLY A 234 -5.56 0.60 4.35
CA GLY A 234 -6.66 1.35 3.75
C GLY A 234 -7.22 0.70 2.48
N ALA A 235 -8.50 0.33 2.50
CA ALA A 235 -9.20 -0.31 1.38
C ALA A 235 -9.46 0.64 0.19
N GLY A 236 -9.58 1.94 0.44
CA GLY A 236 -9.80 2.97 -0.60
C GLY A 236 -8.54 3.79 -0.96
N GLY A 237 -7.34 3.28 -0.65
CA GLY A 237 -6.08 4.04 -0.70
C GLY A 237 -5.02 3.50 -1.66
N GLY A 238 -3.75 3.62 -1.23
CA GLY A 238 -2.58 3.17 -2.00
C GLY A 238 -2.57 1.65 -2.27
N TRP A 239 -3.16 0.85 -1.38
CA TRP A 239 -3.28 -0.61 -1.55
C TRP A 239 -3.88 -0.96 -2.91
N LEU A 240 -5.03 -0.38 -3.26
CA LEU A 240 -5.65 -0.59 -4.57
C LEU A 240 -4.82 0.02 -5.68
N GLN A 241 -4.42 1.29 -5.49
CA GLN A 241 -3.83 2.07 -6.55
C GLN A 241 -2.48 1.52 -7.02
N GLY A 242 -1.76 0.77 -6.18
CA GLY A 242 -0.53 0.05 -6.56
C GLY A 242 -0.72 -1.40 -7.02
N GLY A 243 -1.91 -1.98 -6.90
CA GLY A 243 -2.20 -3.37 -7.31
C GLY A 243 -3.12 -4.12 -6.33
N GLY A 244 -2.68 -4.22 -5.08
CA GLY A 244 -3.44 -4.82 -3.99
C GLY A 244 -3.49 -6.34 -4.07
N HIS A 245 -2.47 -7.01 -3.51
CA HIS A 245 -2.47 -8.45 -3.37
C HIS A 245 -3.31 -8.94 -2.17
N SER A 246 -3.66 -10.23 -2.18
CA SER A 246 -4.48 -10.89 -1.18
C SER A 246 -4.15 -12.38 -1.15
N ALA A 247 -4.38 -13.06 -0.03
CA ALA A 247 -4.43 -14.52 0.01
C ALA A 247 -5.47 -15.13 -0.95
N LEU A 248 -6.46 -14.33 -1.35
CA LEU A 248 -7.49 -14.71 -2.31
C LEU A 248 -7.12 -14.39 -3.76
N SER A 249 -6.00 -13.73 -4.02
CA SER A 249 -5.58 -13.32 -5.37
C SER A 249 -5.47 -14.50 -6.34
N PRO A 250 -4.86 -15.65 -5.97
CA PRO A 250 -4.76 -16.79 -6.89
C PRO A 250 -6.14 -17.39 -7.26
N THR A 251 -7.19 -17.14 -6.45
CA THR A 251 -8.56 -17.56 -6.77
C THR A 251 -9.35 -16.49 -7.54
N TYR A 252 -9.20 -15.20 -7.20
CA TYR A 252 -10.13 -14.13 -7.63
C TYR A 252 -9.47 -12.93 -8.32
N GLY A 253 -8.16 -12.97 -8.59
CA GLY A 253 -7.39 -11.85 -9.12
C GLY A 253 -7.00 -10.83 -8.04
N LEU A 254 -6.19 -9.84 -8.42
CA LEU A 254 -5.73 -8.78 -7.51
C LEU A 254 -6.88 -7.82 -7.13
N GLY A 255 -6.64 -6.93 -6.19
CA GLY A 255 -7.54 -5.85 -5.80
C GLY A 255 -7.98 -4.99 -6.99
N VAL A 256 -7.03 -4.63 -7.86
CA VAL A 256 -7.29 -3.92 -9.13
C VAL A 256 -8.26 -4.66 -10.05
N ASP A 257 -8.26 -5.99 -10.03
CA ASP A 257 -9.14 -6.81 -10.87
C ASP A 257 -10.57 -6.89 -10.29
N ASN A 258 -10.74 -6.46 -9.04
CA ASN A 258 -11.99 -6.50 -8.29
C ASN A 258 -12.67 -5.13 -8.15
N ALA A 259 -11.97 -4.03 -8.43
CA ALA A 259 -12.55 -2.69 -8.49
C ALA A 259 -13.49 -2.55 -9.71
N ILE A 260 -14.67 -1.98 -9.47
CA ILE A 260 -15.72 -1.75 -10.48
C ILE A 260 -15.79 -0.27 -10.85
N GLU A 261 -15.72 0.61 -9.87
CA GLU A 261 -15.88 2.06 -10.01
C GLU A 261 -15.05 2.77 -8.93
N ILE A 262 -14.47 3.93 -9.28
CA ILE A 262 -13.68 4.76 -8.37
C ILE A 262 -14.15 6.20 -8.50
N SER A 263 -14.34 6.88 -7.37
CA SER A 263 -14.55 8.32 -7.35
C SER A 263 -13.27 9.03 -6.92
N VAL A 264 -12.91 10.10 -7.62
CA VAL A 264 -11.60 10.76 -7.49
C VAL A 264 -11.74 12.27 -7.73
N VAL A 265 -10.98 13.08 -6.99
CA VAL A 265 -10.78 14.50 -7.28
C VAL A 265 -9.41 14.68 -7.95
N THR A 266 -9.40 15.23 -9.16
CA THR A 266 -8.17 15.49 -9.92
C THR A 266 -7.56 16.84 -9.56
N SER A 267 -6.35 17.13 -10.05
CA SER A 267 -5.65 18.40 -9.78
C SER A 267 -6.43 19.62 -10.27
N THR A 268 -7.32 19.45 -11.24
CA THR A 268 -8.20 20.52 -11.75
C THR A 268 -9.35 20.85 -10.80
N GLY A 269 -9.47 20.13 -9.69
CA GLY A 269 -10.63 20.19 -8.79
C GLY A 269 -11.84 19.42 -9.31
N ALA A 270 -11.76 18.76 -10.48
CA ALA A 270 -12.87 17.97 -11.00
C ALA A 270 -13.09 16.71 -10.15
N TYR A 271 -14.31 16.54 -9.64
CA TYR A 271 -14.78 15.30 -9.00
C TYR A 271 -15.36 14.37 -10.07
N LEU A 272 -14.69 13.25 -10.31
CA LEU A 272 -15.00 12.29 -11.36
C LEU A 272 -15.36 10.94 -10.77
N THR A 273 -16.34 10.29 -11.38
CA THR A 273 -16.61 8.86 -11.19
C THR A 273 -16.10 8.13 -12.43
N VAL A 274 -15.17 7.19 -12.24
CA VAL A 274 -14.44 6.53 -13.32
C VAL A 274 -14.65 5.02 -13.26
N ASN A 275 -14.91 4.41 -14.42
CA ASN A 275 -15.15 2.99 -14.58
C ASN A 275 -14.91 2.58 -16.05
N ASN A 276 -15.29 1.37 -16.47
CA ASN A 276 -15.10 0.93 -17.86
C ASN A 276 -15.97 1.69 -18.89
N ASN A 277 -17.03 2.35 -18.46
CA ASN A 277 -18.01 3.05 -19.29
C ASN A 277 -17.77 4.57 -19.35
N GLN A 278 -16.97 5.15 -18.45
CA GLN A 278 -16.63 6.57 -18.43
C GLN A 278 -15.24 6.82 -17.83
N TYR A 279 -14.45 7.71 -18.46
CA TYR A 279 -13.06 8.01 -18.08
C TYR A 279 -12.20 6.75 -17.90
N SER A 280 -12.36 5.79 -18.82
CA SER A 280 -11.77 4.45 -18.71
C SER A 280 -10.25 4.46 -18.71
N ASP A 281 -9.61 5.49 -19.26
CA ASP A 281 -8.18 5.71 -19.17
C ASP A 281 -7.73 6.04 -17.73
N LEU A 282 -8.42 6.94 -17.04
CA LEU A 282 -8.14 7.25 -15.63
C LEU A 282 -8.49 6.06 -14.73
N PHE A 283 -9.59 5.35 -15.00
CA PHE A 283 -9.94 4.12 -14.28
C PHE A 283 -8.88 3.02 -14.46
N TRP A 284 -8.29 2.92 -15.65
CA TRP A 284 -7.16 2.03 -15.90
C TRP A 284 -5.93 2.44 -15.06
N ALA A 285 -5.56 3.73 -15.06
CA ALA A 285 -4.40 4.22 -14.33
C ALA A 285 -4.55 4.12 -12.80
N LEU A 286 -5.73 4.42 -12.25
CA LEU A 286 -6.00 4.28 -10.81
C LEU A 286 -6.02 2.82 -10.33
N ARG A 287 -6.01 1.86 -11.25
CA ARG A 287 -5.93 0.43 -10.96
C ARG A 287 -4.52 -0.09 -11.24
N GLY A 288 -3.54 0.38 -10.46
CA GLY A 288 -2.16 -0.14 -10.49
C GLY A 288 -1.07 0.87 -10.82
N GLY A 289 -1.41 2.08 -11.25
CA GLY A 289 -0.46 3.14 -11.58
C GLY A 289 0.16 3.88 -10.40
N GLY A 290 -0.18 3.50 -9.17
CA GLY A 290 0.36 4.07 -7.94
C GLY A 290 -0.51 5.15 -7.30
N GLY A 291 -0.65 5.07 -5.97
CA GLY A 291 -1.40 6.05 -5.18
C GLY A 291 -0.72 7.42 -5.12
N GLY A 292 -1.50 8.47 -4.87
CA GLY A 292 -0.96 9.84 -4.74
C GLY A 292 -0.43 10.44 -6.03
N THR A 293 -0.80 9.87 -7.19
CA THR A 293 -0.26 10.25 -8.51
C THR A 293 -1.32 10.86 -9.43
N PHE A 294 -2.52 10.30 -9.55
CA PHE A 294 -3.49 10.78 -10.55
C PHE A 294 -4.59 11.70 -9.99
N GLY A 295 -4.76 11.69 -8.66
CA GLY A 295 -5.84 12.35 -7.97
C GLY A 295 -6.00 11.84 -6.54
N ILE A 296 -6.92 12.45 -5.80
CA ILE A 296 -7.28 12.03 -4.45
C ILE A 296 -8.56 11.19 -4.56
N VAL A 297 -8.44 9.88 -4.36
CA VAL A 297 -9.58 8.96 -4.32
C VAL A 297 -10.47 9.30 -3.13
N THR A 298 -11.79 9.31 -3.35
CA THR A 298 -12.80 9.57 -2.31
C THR A 298 -13.59 8.31 -1.94
N SER A 299 -13.75 7.38 -2.88
CA SER A 299 -14.40 6.09 -2.66
C SER A 299 -14.05 5.09 -3.76
N VAL A 300 -14.15 3.80 -3.43
CA VAL A 300 -14.00 2.68 -4.36
C VAL A 300 -15.19 1.74 -4.20
N THR A 301 -15.73 1.27 -5.32
CA THR A 301 -16.72 0.19 -5.35
C THR A 301 -16.04 -1.10 -5.80
N TYR A 302 -16.10 -2.12 -4.94
CA TYR A 302 -15.54 -3.44 -5.18
C TYR A 302 -16.64 -4.46 -5.43
N ARG A 303 -16.39 -5.40 -6.33
CA ARG A 303 -17.21 -6.62 -6.37
C ARG A 303 -17.00 -7.43 -5.09
N THR A 304 -18.04 -8.15 -4.68
CA THR A 304 -18.01 -9.04 -3.53
C THR A 304 -18.33 -10.45 -3.96
N TYR A 305 -17.88 -11.43 -3.20
CA TYR A 305 -18.13 -12.86 -3.43
C TYR A 305 -19.02 -13.42 -2.33
N GLN A 306 -19.69 -14.53 -2.60
CA GLN A 306 -20.43 -15.25 -1.57
C GLN A 306 -19.45 -15.67 -0.46
N GLN A 307 -19.86 -15.54 0.81
CA GLN A 307 -19.09 -16.09 1.92
C GLN A 307 -18.98 -17.61 1.76
N LEU A 308 -17.75 -18.12 1.78
CA LEU A 308 -17.45 -19.55 1.59
C LEU A 308 -16.58 -20.08 2.73
N PRO A 309 -16.69 -21.37 3.07
CA PRO A 309 -15.73 -22.03 3.96
C PRO A 309 -14.34 -22.02 3.34
N VAL A 310 -13.32 -22.06 4.18
CA VAL A 310 -11.91 -21.99 3.77
C VAL A 310 -11.12 -23.13 4.40
N VAL A 311 -10.26 -23.75 3.62
CA VAL A 311 -9.23 -24.66 4.13
C VAL A 311 -7.90 -23.92 4.15
N MET A 312 -7.23 -23.93 5.29
CA MET A 312 -5.86 -23.48 5.45
C MET A 312 -4.93 -24.69 5.51
N TYR A 313 -3.91 -24.70 4.67
CA TYR A 313 -2.77 -25.61 4.74
C TYR A 313 -1.64 -24.86 5.43
N TYR A 314 -1.06 -25.45 6.48
CA TYR A 314 0.09 -24.87 7.18
C TYR A 314 1.28 -25.81 7.10
N VAL A 315 2.47 -25.23 7.05
CA VAL A 315 3.76 -25.92 7.02
C VAL A 315 4.72 -25.20 7.96
N GLN A 316 5.40 -25.97 8.79
CA GLN A 316 6.57 -25.54 9.55
C GLN A 316 7.70 -26.51 9.25
N ALA A 317 8.91 -26.00 9.04
CA ALA A 317 10.09 -26.81 8.84
C ALA A 317 11.27 -26.23 9.62
N ASN A 318 12.07 -27.09 10.23
CA ASN A 318 13.33 -26.72 10.86
C ASN A 318 14.47 -27.50 10.22
N VAL A 319 15.62 -26.87 10.06
CA VAL A 319 16.82 -27.46 9.46
C VAL A 319 18.01 -27.34 10.41
N THR A 320 19.10 -28.04 10.09
CA THR A 320 20.29 -28.09 10.96
C THR A 320 21.49 -27.32 10.40
N ASN A 321 21.43 -26.90 9.14
CA ASN A 321 22.51 -26.17 8.48
C ASN A 321 22.03 -25.37 7.26
N ALA A 322 22.85 -24.39 6.87
CA ALA A 322 22.58 -23.46 5.78
C ALA A 322 22.38 -24.13 4.41
N THR A 323 23.11 -25.21 4.10
CA THR A 323 23.00 -25.89 2.81
C THR A 323 21.62 -26.51 2.64
N VAL A 324 21.13 -27.18 3.68
CA VAL A 324 19.79 -27.77 3.69
C VAL A 324 18.71 -26.67 3.69
N MET A 325 18.95 -25.53 4.35
CA MET A 325 18.01 -24.39 4.28
C MET A 325 17.84 -23.87 2.84
N LYS A 326 18.94 -23.70 2.12
CA LYS A 326 18.92 -23.22 0.72
C LYS A 326 18.25 -24.23 -0.21
N GLU A 327 18.48 -25.52 0.00
CA GLU A 327 17.76 -26.57 -0.73
C GLU A 327 16.25 -26.49 -0.46
N LEU A 328 15.85 -26.37 0.81
CA LEU A 328 14.47 -26.23 1.24
C LEU A 328 13.81 -25.01 0.58
N ILE A 329 14.43 -23.82 0.66
CA ILE A 329 13.95 -22.59 0.02
C ILE A 329 13.72 -22.82 -1.47
N GLY A 330 14.75 -23.32 -2.18
CA GLY A 330 14.69 -23.53 -3.62
C GLY A 330 13.59 -24.49 -4.05
N GLY A 331 13.40 -25.61 -3.32
CA GLY A 331 12.35 -26.56 -3.64
C GLY A 331 10.95 -26.08 -3.29
N VAL A 332 10.78 -25.38 -2.16
CA VAL A 332 9.50 -24.74 -1.79
C VAL A 332 9.08 -23.74 -2.85
N LEU A 333 9.98 -22.85 -3.27
CA LEU A 333 9.73 -21.87 -4.34
C LEU A 333 9.34 -22.57 -5.66
N ARG A 334 10.10 -23.57 -6.08
CA ARG A 334 9.85 -24.31 -7.33
C ARG A 334 8.48 -25.01 -7.36
N LEU A 335 7.91 -25.34 -6.20
CA LEU A 335 6.63 -26.02 -6.08
C LEU A 335 5.42 -25.08 -5.95
N GLN A 336 5.63 -23.78 -5.74
CA GLN A 336 4.54 -22.79 -5.64
C GLN A 336 3.60 -22.75 -6.87
N PRO A 337 4.06 -22.94 -8.12
CA PRO A 337 3.16 -23.01 -9.26
C PRO A 337 2.08 -24.09 -9.12
N ASN A 338 2.40 -25.25 -8.51
CA ASN A 338 1.42 -26.34 -8.32
C ASN A 338 0.27 -25.93 -7.39
N LEU A 339 0.52 -25.04 -6.44
CA LEU A 339 -0.46 -24.56 -5.48
C LEU A 339 -1.27 -23.40 -6.06
N THR A 340 -0.58 -22.39 -6.59
CA THR A 340 -1.24 -21.20 -7.17
C THR A 340 -2.14 -21.55 -8.36
N ASP A 341 -1.77 -22.53 -9.19
CA ASP A 341 -2.60 -22.98 -10.32
C ASP A 341 -3.91 -23.65 -9.88
N GLU A 342 -3.92 -24.26 -8.69
CA GLU A 342 -5.13 -24.79 -8.04
C GLU A 342 -5.92 -23.69 -7.29
N GLY A 343 -5.38 -22.47 -7.18
CA GLY A 343 -6.02 -21.31 -6.56
C GLY A 343 -5.62 -21.06 -5.11
N TRP A 344 -4.64 -21.79 -4.57
CA TRP A 344 -4.11 -21.50 -3.24
C TRP A 344 -3.40 -20.16 -3.21
N GLY A 345 -3.65 -19.35 -2.18
CA GLY A 345 -2.85 -18.15 -1.87
C GLY A 345 -2.50 -18.03 -0.40
N GLY A 346 -1.37 -17.39 -0.09
CA GLY A 346 -0.78 -17.51 1.24
C GLY A 346 0.49 -16.69 1.47
N TYR A 347 1.07 -16.87 2.65
CA TYR A 347 2.24 -16.14 3.14
C TYR A 347 3.18 -17.10 3.84
N GLY A 348 4.49 -16.85 3.70
CA GLY A 348 5.52 -17.61 4.39
C GLY A 348 6.78 -16.78 4.59
N SER A 349 7.67 -17.31 5.42
CA SER A 349 8.94 -16.67 5.76
C SER A 349 10.03 -17.70 5.99
N PHE A 350 11.26 -17.31 5.66
CA PHE A 350 12.46 -18.07 5.91
C PHE A 350 13.29 -17.39 7.00
N GLY A 351 13.58 -18.13 8.07
CA GLY A 351 14.59 -17.77 9.06
C GLY A 351 15.95 -18.38 8.74
N ASN A 352 16.88 -18.30 9.69
CA ASN A 352 18.22 -18.91 9.55
C ASN A 352 18.18 -20.44 9.53
N ASP A 353 17.25 -21.03 10.29
CA ASP A 353 17.12 -22.47 10.52
C ASP A 353 15.66 -22.96 10.51
N SER A 354 14.71 -22.09 10.19
CA SER A 354 13.28 -22.42 10.14
C SER A 354 12.56 -21.83 8.94
N MET A 355 11.44 -22.43 8.57
CA MET A 355 10.48 -21.91 7.60
C MET A 355 9.08 -22.07 8.18
N ASP A 356 8.26 -21.05 8.03
CA ASP A 356 6.81 -21.09 8.27
C ASP A 356 6.08 -20.69 7.00
N PHE A 357 4.98 -21.36 6.71
CA PHE A 357 4.11 -21.05 5.57
C PHE A 357 2.68 -21.45 5.86
N PHE A 358 1.74 -20.64 5.41
CA PHE A 358 0.36 -21.07 5.27
C PHE A 358 -0.22 -20.60 3.95
N GLY A 359 -1.10 -21.41 3.39
CA GLY A 359 -1.93 -21.06 2.24
C GLY A 359 -3.39 -21.36 2.53
N ILE A 360 -4.29 -20.61 1.91
CA ILE A 360 -5.72 -20.87 1.94
C ILE A 360 -6.28 -21.14 0.57
N ILE A 361 -7.37 -21.89 0.54
CA ILE A 361 -8.21 -22.07 -0.63
C ILE A 361 -9.70 -22.10 -0.21
N PRO A 362 -10.56 -21.31 -0.85
CA PRO A 362 -11.99 -21.28 -0.53
C PRO A 362 -12.75 -22.43 -1.20
N ASN A 363 -13.75 -22.97 -0.50
CA ASN A 363 -14.74 -23.92 -1.03
C ASN A 363 -14.16 -25.21 -1.65
N VAL A 364 -13.16 -25.79 -0.99
CA VAL A 364 -12.53 -27.06 -1.40
C VAL A 364 -12.71 -28.12 -0.31
N SER A 365 -12.95 -29.37 -0.72
CA SER A 365 -13.03 -30.50 0.21
C SER A 365 -11.66 -30.86 0.77
N THR A 366 -11.59 -31.41 1.98
CA THR A 366 -10.32 -31.88 2.57
C THR A 366 -9.57 -32.88 1.68
N THR A 367 -10.28 -33.73 0.94
CA THR A 367 -9.66 -34.68 0.00
C THR A 367 -8.97 -33.96 -1.16
N ALA A 368 -9.64 -32.98 -1.78
CA ALA A 368 -9.06 -32.21 -2.86
C ALA A 368 -7.89 -31.34 -2.34
N ALA A 369 -8.04 -30.75 -1.16
CA ALA A 369 -6.96 -29.99 -0.51
C ALA A 369 -5.72 -30.87 -0.32
N ASN A 370 -5.87 -32.08 0.23
CA ASN A 370 -4.78 -33.03 0.40
C ASN A 370 -4.10 -33.41 -0.91
N ILE A 371 -4.87 -33.65 -2.00
CA ILE A 371 -4.30 -33.96 -3.31
C ILE A 371 -3.46 -32.78 -3.84
N SER A 372 -3.97 -31.56 -3.75
CA SER A 372 -3.30 -30.37 -4.29
C SER A 372 -2.02 -30.00 -3.53
N THR A 373 -1.95 -30.25 -2.22
CA THR A 373 -0.74 -29.93 -1.41
C THR A 373 0.23 -31.10 -1.26
N GLN A 374 -0.17 -32.32 -1.67
CA GLN A 374 0.65 -33.52 -1.57
C GLN A 374 2.06 -33.34 -2.14
N PRO A 375 2.28 -32.71 -3.31
CA PRO A 375 3.64 -32.55 -3.84
C PRO A 375 4.58 -31.77 -2.92
N LEU A 376 4.09 -30.75 -2.22
CA LEU A 376 4.88 -29.98 -1.26
C LEU A 376 5.11 -30.80 0.02
N THR A 377 4.08 -31.45 0.55
CA THR A 377 4.22 -32.35 1.71
C THR A 377 5.23 -33.47 1.46
N ASP A 378 5.17 -34.14 0.29
CA ASP A 378 6.08 -35.22 -0.09
C ASP A 378 7.52 -34.71 -0.24
N TYR A 379 7.70 -33.53 -0.81
CA TYR A 379 9.00 -32.89 -0.91
C TYR A 379 9.63 -32.66 0.47
N LEU A 380 8.86 -32.11 1.42
CA LEU A 380 9.32 -31.84 2.78
C LEU A 380 9.69 -33.13 3.54
N LEU A 381 8.85 -34.17 3.44
CA LEU A 381 9.14 -35.50 4.02
C LEU A 381 10.39 -36.12 3.39
N GLY A 382 10.60 -35.91 2.09
CA GLY A 382 11.80 -36.36 1.37
C GLY A 382 13.09 -35.73 1.89
N LEU A 383 13.03 -34.56 2.53
CA LEU A 383 14.20 -33.90 3.12
C LEU A 383 14.52 -34.36 4.55
N GLU A 384 13.70 -35.21 5.18
CA GLU A 384 13.98 -35.72 6.53
C GLU A 384 15.31 -36.47 6.60
N VAL A 385 15.67 -37.19 5.54
CA VAL A 385 16.96 -37.89 5.43
C VAL A 385 18.16 -36.93 5.38
N GLN A 386 17.91 -35.66 5.09
CA GLN A 386 18.90 -34.56 5.10
C GLN A 386 18.85 -33.74 6.40
N GLY A 387 18.04 -34.17 7.38
CA GLY A 387 17.95 -33.52 8.69
C GLY A 387 16.93 -32.38 8.77
N VAL A 388 15.95 -32.34 7.86
CA VAL A 388 14.78 -31.45 7.98
C VAL A 388 13.74 -32.08 8.90
N SER A 389 13.23 -31.33 9.87
CA SER A 389 12.06 -31.71 10.67
C SER A 389 10.89 -30.85 10.24
N SER A 390 9.87 -31.44 9.61
CA SER A 390 8.71 -30.71 9.11
C SER A 390 7.40 -31.18 9.71
N VAL A 391 6.46 -30.25 9.84
CA VAL A 391 5.06 -30.51 10.20
C VAL A 391 4.20 -29.80 9.17
N ALA A 392 3.28 -30.54 8.56
CA ALA A 392 2.29 -29.99 7.66
C ALA A 392 0.90 -30.50 8.04
N GLY A 393 -0.11 -29.65 7.87
CA GLY A 393 -1.48 -30.01 8.23
C GLY A 393 -2.52 -29.04 7.72
N PHE A 394 -3.77 -29.27 8.12
CA PHE A 394 -4.92 -28.48 7.69
C PHE A 394 -5.74 -27.97 8.86
N TYR A 395 -6.25 -26.76 8.70
CA TYR A 395 -7.36 -26.22 9.49
C TYR A 395 -8.52 -25.90 8.54
N ALA A 396 -9.73 -26.19 8.95
CA ALA A 396 -10.94 -25.81 8.22
C ALA A 396 -11.69 -24.74 9.02
N PHE A 397 -12.19 -23.75 8.30
CA PHE A 397 -12.99 -22.65 8.84
C PHE A 397 -14.33 -22.63 8.12
N ASP A 398 -15.41 -22.35 8.86
CA ASP A 398 -16.77 -22.32 8.29
C ASP A 398 -16.93 -21.13 7.34
N SER A 399 -16.06 -20.12 7.45
CA SER A 399 -16.07 -18.97 6.57
C SER A 399 -14.70 -18.30 6.44
N TRP A 400 -14.47 -17.59 5.32
CA TRP A 400 -13.27 -16.77 5.13
C TRP A 400 -13.07 -15.71 6.24
N TYR A 401 -14.15 -15.10 6.72
CA TYR A 401 -14.08 -14.08 7.77
C TYR A 401 -13.64 -14.67 9.11
N GLU A 402 -14.06 -15.90 9.42
CA GLU A 402 -13.60 -16.62 10.61
C GLU A 402 -12.09 -16.87 10.55
N TRP A 403 -11.60 -17.39 9.41
CA TRP A 403 -10.16 -17.55 9.16
C TRP A 403 -9.41 -16.21 9.31
N TYR A 404 -9.93 -15.14 8.70
CA TYR A 404 -9.34 -13.82 8.79
C TYR A 404 -9.22 -13.37 10.25
N THR A 405 -10.30 -13.45 11.04
CA THR A 405 -10.28 -13.03 12.44
C THR A 405 -9.37 -13.90 13.30
N TYR A 406 -9.24 -15.19 12.98
CA TYR A 406 -8.40 -16.12 13.72
C TYR A 406 -6.91 -15.75 13.63
N LEU A 407 -6.43 -15.30 12.46
CA LEU A 407 -5.02 -14.96 12.26
C LEU A 407 -4.69 -13.48 12.39
N TRP A 408 -5.61 -12.59 12.02
CA TRP A 408 -5.27 -11.19 11.73
C TRP A 408 -5.99 -10.17 12.62
N SER A 409 -6.89 -10.60 13.52
CA SER A 409 -7.68 -9.67 14.33
C SER A 409 -6.87 -8.97 15.42
N GLU A 410 -5.78 -9.57 15.88
CA GLU A 410 -4.92 -8.99 16.90
C GLU A 410 -4.03 -7.89 16.29
N ALA A 411 -3.89 -6.79 17.02
CA ALA A 411 -2.99 -5.70 16.64
C ALA A 411 -1.52 -6.09 16.85
N GLY A 412 -0.63 -5.61 15.98
CA GLY A 412 0.81 -5.83 16.10
C GLY A 412 1.57 -5.50 14.82
N GLN A 413 2.89 -5.75 14.85
CA GLN A 413 3.83 -5.63 13.72
C GLN A 413 4.07 -4.22 13.13
N ASN A 414 3.33 -3.20 13.54
CA ASN A 414 3.61 -1.81 13.17
C ASN A 414 4.54 -1.12 14.18
N GLY A 415 4.90 0.13 13.90
CA GLY A 415 5.72 0.95 14.80
C GLY A 415 7.20 0.56 14.79
N VAL A 416 7.67 -0.11 13.74
CA VAL A 416 9.06 -0.57 13.58
C VAL A 416 9.73 0.22 12.45
N ASN A 417 10.97 0.67 12.66
CA ASN A 417 11.74 1.25 11.57
C ASN A 417 12.11 0.15 10.59
N ILE A 418 11.66 0.28 9.34
CA ILE A 418 11.86 -0.74 8.32
C ILE A 418 12.08 -0.09 6.96
N MET A 419 13.00 -0.67 6.20
CA MET A 419 13.11 -0.49 4.75
C MET A 419 13.22 -1.87 4.14
N PHE A 420 12.52 -2.11 3.05
CA PHE A 420 12.62 -3.37 2.36
C PHE A 420 12.47 -3.19 0.86
N THR A 421 12.64 -4.30 0.14
CA THR A 421 12.45 -4.40 -1.31
C THR A 421 11.62 -5.65 -1.59
N SER A 422 10.92 -5.66 -2.71
CA SER A 422 10.23 -6.85 -3.22
C SER A 422 10.77 -7.31 -4.58
N ARG A 423 10.44 -8.54 -4.95
CA ARG A 423 10.53 -9.03 -6.32
C ARG A 423 9.38 -9.97 -6.64
N LEU A 424 8.77 -9.77 -7.81
CA LEU A 424 7.73 -10.63 -8.36
C LEU A 424 8.36 -11.75 -9.17
N LEU A 425 8.63 -12.88 -8.53
CA LEU A 425 9.30 -14.01 -9.17
C LEU A 425 8.36 -14.71 -10.15
N SER A 426 8.76 -14.72 -11.42
CA SER A 426 7.97 -15.35 -12.48
C SER A 426 8.02 -16.87 -12.46
N ARG A 427 7.07 -17.51 -13.14
CA ARG A 427 7.09 -18.96 -13.35
C ARG A 427 8.41 -19.45 -13.97
N ASP A 428 8.98 -18.68 -14.89
CA ASP A 428 10.26 -19.01 -15.53
C ASP A 428 11.42 -18.94 -14.53
N THR A 429 11.47 -17.88 -13.71
CA THR A 429 12.43 -17.73 -12.61
C THR A 429 12.34 -18.92 -11.64
N LEU A 430 11.13 -19.29 -11.20
CA LEU A 430 10.95 -20.42 -10.28
C LEU A 430 11.26 -21.78 -10.91
N ALA A 431 11.14 -21.93 -12.23
CA ALA A 431 11.49 -23.16 -12.93
C ALA A 431 13.01 -23.30 -13.14
N ASN A 432 13.67 -22.20 -13.48
CA ASN A 432 15.03 -22.23 -14.04
C ASN A 432 16.10 -21.62 -13.14
N ARG A 433 15.73 -20.75 -12.18
CA ARG A 433 16.66 -19.97 -11.34
C ARG A 433 16.41 -20.13 -9.83
N TYR A 434 15.50 -21.02 -9.42
CA TYR A 434 15.11 -21.17 -8.02
C TYR A 434 16.27 -21.41 -7.04
N SER A 435 17.32 -22.11 -7.45
CA SER A 435 18.49 -22.35 -6.61
C SER A 435 19.31 -21.08 -6.38
N ASP A 436 19.47 -20.26 -7.42
CA ASP A 436 20.21 -19.01 -7.33
C ASP A 436 19.42 -17.99 -6.50
N VAL A 437 18.09 -17.95 -6.67
CA VAL A 437 17.20 -17.13 -5.85
C VAL A 437 17.29 -17.55 -4.38
N ALA A 438 17.32 -18.86 -4.09
CA ALA A 438 17.38 -19.37 -2.74
C ALA A 438 18.63 -18.91 -1.96
N GLU A 439 19.76 -18.70 -2.65
CA GLU A 439 20.97 -18.13 -2.03
C GLU A 439 20.72 -16.72 -1.49
N ILE A 440 20.03 -15.87 -2.27
CA ILE A 440 19.71 -14.49 -1.90
C ILE A 440 18.67 -14.47 -0.76
N LEU A 441 17.59 -15.25 -0.90
CA LEU A 441 16.51 -15.25 0.08
C LEU A 441 16.95 -15.83 1.44
N TYR A 442 17.91 -16.76 1.44
CA TYR A 442 18.54 -17.23 2.67
C TYR A 442 19.33 -16.12 3.37
N ASP A 443 20.12 -15.36 2.61
CA ASP A 443 20.97 -14.29 3.16
C ASP A 443 20.15 -13.17 3.81
N CYS A 444 19.02 -12.80 3.19
CA CYS A 444 18.16 -11.74 3.70
C CYS A 444 17.04 -12.21 4.64
N GLN A 445 16.93 -13.52 4.91
CA GLN A 445 15.83 -14.12 5.70
C GLN A 445 14.45 -13.69 5.17
N ALA A 446 14.24 -13.91 3.87
CA ALA A 446 13.12 -13.34 3.13
C ALA A 446 11.74 -13.82 3.61
N SER A 447 10.73 -12.98 3.41
CA SER A 447 9.35 -13.47 3.25
C SER A 447 9.08 -13.87 1.81
N PHE A 448 8.13 -14.79 1.62
CA PHE A 448 7.62 -15.17 0.32
C PHE A 448 6.09 -15.31 0.36
N ASP A 449 5.44 -14.58 -0.53
CA ASP A 449 4.00 -14.44 -0.57
C ASP A 449 3.47 -15.11 -1.83
N MET A 450 2.63 -16.13 -1.63
CA MET A 450 1.94 -16.84 -2.69
C MET A 450 0.66 -16.08 -3.05
N ILE A 451 0.82 -14.96 -3.74
CA ILE A 451 -0.26 -13.97 -3.96
C ILE A 451 -0.47 -13.59 -5.44
N ALA A 452 0.19 -14.31 -6.35
CA ALA A 452 0.03 -14.23 -7.80
C ALA A 452 -0.25 -15.63 -8.39
N GLY A 453 -0.03 -15.85 -9.69
CA GLY A 453 -0.40 -17.12 -10.33
C GLY A 453 -1.92 -17.33 -10.41
N GLY A 454 -2.35 -18.55 -10.76
CA GLY A 454 -3.76 -18.92 -10.80
C GLY A 454 -4.62 -17.94 -11.60
N LYS A 455 -5.65 -17.38 -10.97
CA LYS A 455 -6.54 -16.40 -11.59
C LYS A 455 -5.82 -15.12 -12.00
N VAL A 456 -4.81 -14.67 -11.27
CA VAL A 456 -4.03 -13.45 -11.61
C VAL A 456 -3.39 -13.60 -12.99
N SER A 457 -2.82 -14.77 -13.30
CA SER A 457 -2.17 -15.04 -14.59
C SER A 457 -3.11 -15.19 -15.77
N GLN A 458 -4.42 -15.39 -15.52
CA GLN A 458 -5.43 -15.56 -16.56
C GLN A 458 -6.09 -14.25 -16.97
N ILE A 459 -5.82 -13.16 -16.26
CA ILE A 459 -6.39 -11.85 -16.53
C ILE A 459 -5.50 -11.12 -17.54
N ASP A 460 -6.14 -10.43 -18.49
CA ASP A 460 -5.46 -9.63 -19.50
C ASP A 460 -4.49 -8.64 -18.84
N PRO A 461 -3.18 -8.70 -19.15
CA PRO A 461 -2.20 -7.78 -18.57
C PRO A 461 -2.55 -6.32 -18.81
N ASP A 462 -3.26 -5.98 -19.88
CA ASP A 462 -3.60 -4.60 -20.22
C ASP A 462 -4.95 -4.13 -19.65
N SER A 463 -5.66 -4.96 -18.87
CA SER A 463 -6.97 -4.60 -18.32
C SER A 463 -6.94 -3.52 -17.23
N ALA A 464 -5.77 -3.29 -16.64
CA ALA A 464 -5.53 -2.34 -15.56
C ALA A 464 -4.09 -1.80 -15.69
N GLY A 465 -3.79 -0.64 -15.08
CA GLY A 465 -2.47 0.00 -15.14
C GLY A 465 -1.43 -0.60 -14.20
N VAL A 466 -1.67 -1.81 -13.69
CA VAL A 466 -0.76 -2.56 -12.83
C VAL A 466 0.34 -3.19 -13.69
N ASN A 467 1.57 -3.27 -13.15
CA ASN A 467 2.69 -3.87 -13.88
C ASN A 467 2.34 -5.23 -14.51
N PRO A 468 2.49 -5.42 -15.82
CA PRO A 468 2.23 -6.70 -16.48
C PRO A 468 2.99 -7.90 -15.90
N ALA A 469 4.12 -7.68 -15.22
CA ALA A 469 4.87 -8.71 -14.52
C ALA A 469 4.00 -9.51 -13.54
N TRP A 470 2.98 -8.88 -12.93
CA TRP A 470 2.00 -9.56 -12.08
C TRP A 470 1.32 -10.75 -12.73
N ARG A 471 1.10 -10.71 -14.06
CA ARG A 471 0.42 -11.79 -14.78
C ARG A 471 1.32 -12.99 -15.01
N ASN A 472 2.64 -12.83 -14.91
CA ASN A 472 3.61 -13.92 -15.02
C ASN A 472 4.21 -14.34 -13.66
N ALA A 473 4.05 -13.50 -12.63
CA ALA A 473 4.49 -13.76 -11.27
C ALA A 473 3.74 -14.94 -10.64
N ILE A 474 4.42 -15.67 -9.76
CA ILE A 474 3.85 -16.74 -8.93
C ILE A 474 3.93 -16.36 -7.45
N VAL A 475 5.09 -15.86 -7.03
CA VAL A 475 5.31 -15.34 -5.68
C VAL A 475 5.87 -13.93 -5.73
N GLU A 476 5.59 -13.19 -4.67
CA GLU A 476 6.35 -12.02 -4.30
C GLU A 476 7.32 -12.39 -3.18
N THR A 477 8.55 -11.90 -3.22
CA THR A 477 9.53 -12.11 -2.15
C THR A 477 10.03 -10.79 -1.62
N THR A 478 10.17 -10.65 -0.31
CA THR A 478 10.64 -9.41 0.32
C THR A 478 11.89 -9.63 1.18
N CYS A 479 12.84 -8.71 1.04
CA CYS A 479 14.06 -8.63 1.87
C CYS A 479 14.08 -7.28 2.56
N GLY A 480 14.32 -7.25 3.87
CA GLY A 480 14.22 -6.02 4.65
C GLY A 480 15.32 -5.84 5.69
N VAL A 481 15.57 -4.58 6.03
CA VAL A 481 16.42 -4.17 7.15
C VAL A 481 15.59 -3.37 8.14
N SER A 482 15.90 -3.54 9.42
CA SER A 482 15.26 -2.80 10.52
C SER A 482 16.29 -2.32 11.52
N TRP A 483 15.93 -1.30 12.31
CA TRP A 483 16.81 -0.76 13.34
C TRP A 483 16.05 -0.21 14.54
N GLN A 484 16.75 -0.15 15.67
CA GLN A 484 16.22 0.38 16.93
C GLN A 484 16.21 1.90 16.94
N GLU A 485 15.37 2.49 17.79
CA GLU A 485 15.40 3.93 18.03
C GLU A 485 16.77 4.39 18.53
N GLY A 486 17.20 5.56 18.06
CA GLY A 486 18.49 6.13 18.41
C GLY A 486 19.67 5.60 17.59
N ALA A 487 19.45 4.70 16.61
CA ALA A 487 20.48 4.34 15.64
C ALA A 487 21.01 5.60 14.94
N THR A 488 22.33 5.65 14.76
CA THR A 488 23.04 6.73 14.10
C THR A 488 22.79 6.69 12.59
N ALA A 489 22.99 7.83 11.92
CA ALA A 489 22.89 7.89 10.45
C ALA A 489 23.90 6.95 9.76
N GLU A 490 25.06 6.67 10.38
CA GLU A 490 26.05 5.73 9.87
C GLU A 490 25.58 4.27 9.96
N GLU A 491 24.97 3.87 11.07
CA GLU A 491 24.37 2.54 11.22
C GLU A 491 23.23 2.32 10.22
N ILE A 492 22.35 3.31 10.06
CA ILE A 492 21.25 3.26 9.09
C ILE A 492 21.81 3.19 7.65
N ALA A 493 22.86 3.95 7.34
CA ALA A 493 23.52 3.88 6.03
C ALA A 493 24.13 2.50 5.75
N GLY A 494 24.77 1.88 6.73
CA GLY A 494 25.31 0.51 6.59
C GLY A 494 24.22 -0.53 6.29
N LEU A 495 23.08 -0.46 6.98
CA LEU A 495 21.92 -1.30 6.70
C LEU A 495 21.32 -1.02 5.31
N THR A 496 21.29 0.25 4.91
CA THR A 496 20.84 0.68 3.58
C THR A 496 21.74 0.13 2.48
N ASP A 497 23.06 0.10 2.70
CA ASP A 497 24.01 -0.46 1.75
C ASP A 497 23.82 -1.98 1.59
N GLN A 498 23.52 -2.69 2.68
CA GLN A 498 23.15 -4.11 2.59
C GLN A 498 21.84 -4.32 1.80
N LEU A 499 20.82 -3.50 2.03
CA LEU A 499 19.57 -3.56 1.26
C LEU A 499 19.84 -3.35 -0.25
N LYS A 500 20.70 -2.39 -0.61
CA LYS A 500 21.10 -2.14 -2.00
C LYS A 500 21.82 -3.32 -2.64
N VAL A 501 22.61 -4.07 -1.87
CA VAL A 501 23.24 -5.31 -2.34
C VAL A 501 22.15 -6.33 -2.71
N TRP A 502 21.17 -6.59 -1.84
CA TRP A 502 20.09 -7.53 -2.15
C TRP A 502 19.22 -7.08 -3.34
N ILE A 503 18.93 -5.78 -3.46
CA ILE A 503 18.24 -5.21 -4.63
C ILE A 503 19.03 -5.53 -5.90
N LYS A 504 20.34 -5.23 -5.89
CA LYS A 504 21.20 -5.46 -7.03
C LYS A 504 21.29 -6.94 -7.42
N ASP A 505 21.53 -7.82 -6.45
CA ASP A 505 21.68 -9.24 -6.70
C ASP A 505 20.39 -9.83 -7.28
N THR A 506 19.23 -9.43 -6.74
CA THR A 506 17.93 -9.89 -7.23
C THR A 506 17.61 -9.32 -8.61
N TYR A 507 17.89 -8.05 -8.86
CA TYR A 507 17.71 -7.39 -10.16
C TYR A 507 18.56 -8.04 -11.25
N ASP A 508 19.86 -8.23 -11.00
CA ASP A 508 20.77 -8.87 -11.95
C ASP A 508 20.35 -10.32 -12.26
N LEU A 509 19.77 -11.01 -11.26
CA LEU A 509 19.32 -12.39 -11.39
C LEU A 509 18.03 -12.51 -12.20
N THR A 510 17.12 -11.55 -12.05
CA THR A 510 15.74 -11.60 -12.56
C THR A 510 15.34 -10.34 -13.33
N PRO A 511 16.13 -9.86 -14.32
CA PRO A 511 15.94 -8.52 -14.89
C PRO A 511 14.63 -8.33 -15.67
N GLN A 512 13.93 -9.42 -15.99
CA GLN A 512 12.63 -9.38 -16.69
C GLN A 512 11.43 -9.48 -15.75
N ASP A 513 11.68 -9.79 -14.47
CA ASP A 513 10.66 -9.79 -13.42
C ASP A 513 10.41 -8.35 -12.95
N GLY A 514 9.33 -8.14 -12.19
CA GLY A 514 8.96 -6.83 -11.63
C GLY A 514 9.13 -6.77 -10.11
N ALA A 515 8.68 -5.68 -9.51
CA ALA A 515 8.47 -5.55 -8.07
C ALA A 515 7.12 -4.89 -7.80
N TYR A 516 6.58 -5.09 -6.61
CA TYR A 516 5.31 -4.50 -6.23
C TYR A 516 5.51 -3.07 -5.74
N PHE A 517 4.93 -2.10 -6.44
CA PHE A 517 5.05 -0.67 -6.13
C PHE A 517 4.72 -0.29 -4.68
N ASN A 518 3.82 -1.00 -4.00
CA ASN A 518 3.47 -0.69 -2.60
C ASN A 518 4.48 -1.24 -1.59
N GLU A 519 5.23 -2.27 -1.97
CA GLU A 519 6.16 -3.05 -1.15
C GLU A 519 7.55 -2.97 -1.78
N ALA A 520 8.03 -1.76 -1.97
CA ALA A 520 9.17 -1.45 -2.83
C ALA A 520 10.26 -0.66 -2.09
N SER A 521 11.37 -0.41 -2.78
CA SER A 521 12.48 0.38 -2.25
C SER A 521 12.64 1.73 -2.96
N LEU A 522 13.07 2.75 -2.21
CA LEU A 522 13.57 4.02 -2.74
C LEU A 522 14.93 3.88 -3.47
N TYR A 523 15.53 2.69 -3.42
CA TYR A 523 16.82 2.39 -4.05
C TYR A 523 16.68 1.39 -5.20
N GLU A 524 15.46 1.18 -5.69
CA GLU A 524 15.18 0.25 -6.78
C GLU A 524 15.94 0.63 -8.05
N ILE A 525 16.43 -0.38 -8.76
CA ILE A 525 17.10 -0.19 -10.04
C ILE A 525 16.04 -0.17 -11.14
N ASP A 526 16.12 0.84 -12.01
CA ASP A 526 15.17 1.00 -13.13
C ASP A 526 13.71 0.97 -12.66
N TRP A 527 13.40 1.74 -11.61
CA TRP A 527 12.10 1.73 -10.93
C TRP A 527 10.92 1.92 -11.90
N GLN A 528 11.09 2.69 -12.99
CA GLN A 528 10.06 2.90 -14.00
C GLN A 528 9.63 1.57 -14.63
N TYR A 529 10.58 0.76 -15.06
CA TYR A 529 10.32 -0.57 -15.60
C TYR A 529 9.97 -1.57 -14.49
N THR A 530 10.71 -1.56 -13.38
CA THR A 530 10.51 -2.53 -12.29
C THR A 530 9.13 -2.40 -11.64
N PHE A 531 8.59 -1.18 -11.47
CA PHE A 531 7.28 -0.96 -10.84
C PHE A 531 6.11 -0.87 -11.82
N PHE A 532 6.34 -0.50 -13.08
CA PHE A 532 5.25 -0.27 -14.04
C PHE A 532 5.42 -1.00 -15.38
N GLY A 533 6.60 -1.53 -15.67
CA GLY A 533 6.89 -2.29 -16.88
C GLY A 533 6.58 -1.51 -18.16
N SER A 534 6.02 -2.20 -19.15
CA SER A 534 5.63 -1.60 -20.44
C SER A 534 4.48 -0.59 -20.33
N HIS A 535 3.82 -0.47 -19.17
CA HIS A 535 2.72 0.46 -18.96
C HIS A 535 3.16 1.88 -18.63
N TYR A 536 4.43 2.08 -18.27
CA TYR A 536 4.93 3.36 -17.76
C TYR A 536 4.61 4.54 -18.69
N THR A 537 4.89 4.42 -20.00
CA THR A 537 4.64 5.50 -20.97
C THR A 537 3.17 5.92 -21.00
N LYS A 538 2.25 4.95 -21.03
CA LYS A 538 0.80 5.21 -21.05
C LYS A 538 0.33 5.82 -19.72
N LEU A 539 0.86 5.34 -18.59
CA LEU A 539 0.60 5.93 -17.29
C LEU A 539 1.05 7.40 -17.25
N LYS A 540 2.23 7.72 -17.79
CA LYS A 540 2.75 9.09 -17.87
C LYS A 540 1.87 9.99 -18.74
N GLU A 541 1.39 9.50 -19.88
CA GLU A 541 0.44 10.26 -20.72
C GLU A 541 -0.87 10.57 -19.98
N ILE A 542 -1.41 9.61 -19.22
CA ILE A 542 -2.63 9.79 -18.43
C ILE A 542 -2.37 10.75 -17.25
N LYS A 543 -1.22 10.63 -16.61
CA LYS A 543 -0.76 11.54 -15.56
C LYS A 543 -0.71 12.98 -16.08
N ASP A 544 -0.11 13.20 -17.24
CA ASP A 544 -0.02 14.51 -17.88
C ASP A 544 -1.41 15.09 -18.22
N LYS A 545 -2.38 14.23 -18.55
CA LYS A 545 -3.77 14.61 -18.84
C LYS A 545 -4.57 15.02 -17.61
N TYR A 546 -4.49 14.28 -16.51
CA TYR A 546 -5.34 14.49 -15.32
C TYR A 546 -4.63 15.25 -14.18
N ASP A 547 -3.31 15.37 -14.24
CA ASP A 547 -2.51 16.27 -13.40
C ASP A 547 -1.65 17.25 -14.22
N PRO A 548 -2.27 18.14 -15.03
CA PRO A 548 -1.53 19.12 -15.82
C PRO A 548 -0.76 20.14 -14.97
N TYR A 549 -1.14 20.31 -13.70
CA TYR A 549 -0.47 21.22 -12.77
C TYR A 549 0.71 20.58 -12.03
N ARG A 550 0.90 19.25 -12.17
CA ARG A 550 1.90 18.47 -11.44
C ARG A 550 1.77 18.62 -9.92
N LEU A 551 0.53 18.65 -9.43
CA LEU A 551 0.25 18.81 -8.00
C LEU A 551 0.61 17.55 -7.21
N PHE A 552 0.38 16.38 -7.80
CA PHE A 552 0.52 15.11 -7.12
C PHE A 552 1.87 14.50 -7.45
N VAL A 553 2.80 14.46 -6.50
CA VAL A 553 4.12 13.87 -6.73
C VAL A 553 4.51 13.04 -5.52
N VAL A 554 4.99 11.82 -5.78
CA VAL A 554 5.42 10.86 -4.77
C VAL A 554 6.72 10.19 -5.23
N ALA A 555 7.53 9.72 -4.28
CA ALA A 555 8.80 9.07 -4.60
C ALA A 555 8.58 7.82 -5.46
N GLU A 556 9.36 7.71 -6.54
CA GLU A 556 9.27 6.65 -7.56
C GLU A 556 7.87 6.42 -8.14
N GLY A 557 7.01 7.45 -8.09
CA GLY A 557 5.71 7.46 -8.76
C GLY A 557 5.80 7.93 -10.20
N VAL A 558 4.75 7.69 -10.99
CA VAL A 558 4.73 8.10 -12.41
C VAL A 558 4.91 9.62 -12.55
N GLY A 559 5.98 10.04 -13.22
CA GLY A 559 6.35 11.45 -13.39
C GLY A 559 7.15 12.06 -12.26
N SER A 560 7.65 11.29 -11.29
CA SER A 560 8.56 11.79 -10.25
C SER A 560 9.94 12.19 -10.79
N GLU A 561 10.36 11.63 -11.92
CA GLU A 561 11.62 11.95 -12.62
C GLU A 561 11.66 13.38 -13.19
N ASP A 562 10.50 14.03 -13.30
CA ASP A 562 10.40 15.45 -13.67
C ASP A 562 10.81 16.38 -12.49
N TRP A 563 11.18 15.82 -11.33
CA TRP A 563 11.49 16.52 -10.08
C TRP A 563 12.85 16.11 -9.50
N ASN A 564 13.40 16.97 -8.63
CA ASN A 564 14.56 16.63 -7.81
C ASN A 564 14.25 15.53 -6.79
N GLU A 565 15.29 14.98 -6.17
CA GLU A 565 15.21 13.91 -5.17
C GLU A 565 14.27 14.25 -4.00
N GLU A 566 14.24 15.52 -3.57
CA GLU A 566 13.36 15.95 -2.49
C GLU A 566 11.88 16.18 -2.92
N LEU A 567 11.56 16.01 -4.21
CA LEU A 567 10.25 16.24 -4.83
C LEU A 567 9.68 17.62 -4.51
N THR A 568 10.52 18.64 -4.65
CA THR A 568 10.21 20.04 -4.33
C THR A 568 10.44 20.96 -5.50
N CYS A 569 11.31 20.64 -6.45
CA CYS A 569 11.63 21.48 -7.59
C CYS A 569 11.68 20.68 -8.88
N ARG A 570 11.11 21.23 -9.96
CA ARG A 570 11.19 20.63 -11.30
C ARG A 570 12.61 20.70 -11.87
N CYS A 571 13.00 19.66 -12.60
CA CYS A 571 14.31 19.51 -13.23
C CYS A 571 14.45 20.23 -14.58
#